data_AF-A0A972GY48-F1
#
_entry.id   AF-A0A972GY48-F1
#
_cell.length_a   1.000
_cell.length_b   1.000
_cell.length_c   1.000
_cell.angle_alpha   90.00
_cell.angle_beta   90.00
_cell.angle_gamma   90.00
#
_symmetry.space_group_name_H-M   'P 1'
#
loop_
_entity.id
_entity.type
_entity.pdbx_description
1 polymer ?
#
loop_
_entity_poly.entity_id
_entity_poly.type
_entity_poly.pdbx_seq_one_letter_code
_entity_poly.pdbx_strand_id
1 'polypeptide(L)'
;MKFTFENFSCDVDIFYKDRDIVARFYDSSKEQNKDEIVNLVFVDPGLGFLHLKLKGDDAALLSGFLDESVFITDDMVEAAINYIEGLSPHAKNRYIPNHVARIKQTSYIEYNGEY
;
A
#
# COMPACT_ATOMS: atom_id res chain seq x y z
N MET A 1 6.08 4.96 -8.42
CA MET A 1 6.49 6.14 -7.61
C MET A 1 7.40 5.66 -6.48
N LYS A 2 8.00 6.55 -5.68
CA LYS A 2 8.78 6.16 -4.49
C LYS A 2 8.16 6.75 -3.23
N PHE A 3 8.18 5.96 -2.16
CA PHE A 3 7.97 6.42 -0.79
C PHE A 3 9.32 6.42 -0.08
N THR A 4 9.61 7.48 0.67
CA THR A 4 10.86 7.62 1.41
C THR A 4 10.55 8.15 2.80
N PHE A 5 11.13 7.51 3.81
CA PHE A 5 11.08 7.96 5.20
C PHE A 5 12.45 7.69 5.83
N GLU A 6 13.15 8.76 6.22
CA GLU A 6 14.53 8.70 6.72
C GLU A 6 15.46 7.88 5.80
N ASN A 7 15.97 6.74 6.29
CA ASN A 7 16.89 5.84 5.58
C ASN A 7 16.16 4.71 4.84
N PHE A 8 14.83 4.66 4.90
CA PHE A 8 14.02 3.65 4.23
C PHE A 8 13.38 4.23 2.96
N SER A 9 13.33 3.42 1.91
CA SER A 9 12.54 3.72 0.72
C SER A 9 11.98 2.46 0.08
N CYS A 10 10.79 2.57 -0.52
CA CYS A 10 10.18 1.51 -1.29
C CYS A 10 9.44 2.07 -2.52
N ASP A 11 9.07 1.18 -3.44
CA ASP A 11 8.25 1.50 -4.59
C ASP A 11 6.78 1.62 -4.19
N VAL A 12 6.07 2.49 -4.90
CA VAL A 12 4.64 2.68 -4.71
C VAL A 12 3.91 2.74 -6.04
N ASP A 13 2.93 1.86 -6.20
CA ASP A 13 1.96 1.92 -7.29
C ASP A 13 0.69 2.62 -6.81
N ILE A 14 0.20 3.54 -7.63
CA ILE A 14 -0.99 4.33 -7.33
C ILE A 14 -2.09 3.96 -8.32
N PHE A 15 -3.21 3.50 -7.78
CA PHE A 15 -4.40 3.17 -8.54
C PHE A 15 -5.50 4.15 -8.18
N TYR A 16 -6.15 4.67 -9.21
CA TYR A 16 -7.27 5.60 -9.06
C TYR A 16 -8.57 4.91 -9.45
N LYS A 17 -9.61 5.12 -8.64
CA LYS A 17 -10.98 4.80 -9.01
C LYS A 17 -11.87 6.00 -8.69
N ASP A 18 -12.33 6.69 -9.72
CA ASP A 18 -12.97 7.99 -9.59
C ASP A 18 -12.06 8.98 -8.84
N ARG A 19 -12.41 9.32 -7.61
CA ARG A 19 -11.59 10.16 -6.72
C ARG A 19 -10.83 9.34 -5.65
N ASP A 20 -11.15 8.06 -5.48
CA ASP A 20 -10.50 7.18 -4.51
C ASP A 20 -9.08 6.81 -4.97
N ILE A 21 -8.18 6.61 -4.01
CA ILE A 21 -6.78 6.27 -4.24
C ILE A 21 -6.44 4.99 -3.48
N VAL A 22 -5.83 4.04 -4.17
CA VAL A 22 -5.15 2.90 -3.54
C VAL A 22 -3.66 3.02 -3.81
N ALA A 23 -2.85 3.02 -2.76
CA ALA A 23 -1.40 2.97 -2.83
C ALA A 23 -0.92 1.58 -2.40
N ARG A 24 -0.22 0.86 -3.29
CA ARG A 24 0.50 -0.38 -2.97
C ARG A 24 1.96 -0.05 -2.72
N PHE A 25 2.46 -0.37 -1.54
CA PHE A 25 3.88 -0.24 -1.19
C PHE A 25 4.56 -1.58 -1.46
N TYR A 26 5.70 -1.60 -2.15
CA TYR A 26 6.37 -2.84 -2.56
C TYR A 26 7.86 -2.64 -2.81
N ASP A 27 8.59 -3.75 -2.94
CA ASP A 27 9.98 -3.76 -3.36
C ASP A 27 10.05 -4.22 -4.82
N SER A 28 10.37 -3.31 -5.74
CA SER A 28 10.45 -3.64 -7.17
C SER A 28 11.49 -4.70 -7.51
N SER A 29 12.49 -4.94 -6.65
CA SER A 29 13.46 -6.04 -6.87
C SER A 29 12.85 -7.43 -6.65
N LYS A 30 11.66 -7.50 -6.05
CA LYS A 30 10.91 -8.75 -5.82
C LYS A 30 9.74 -8.94 -6.78
N GLU A 31 9.50 -7.97 -7.67
CA GLU A 31 8.48 -8.09 -8.72
C GLU A 31 8.94 -9.05 -9.82
N GLN A 32 7.98 -9.76 -10.40
CA GLN A 32 8.29 -10.79 -11.38
C GLN A 32 8.36 -10.24 -12.79
N ASN A 33 9.29 -10.78 -13.56
CA ASN A 33 9.40 -10.49 -14.97
C ASN A 33 8.35 -11.29 -15.75
N LYS A 34 7.92 -10.77 -16.90
CA LYS A 34 6.92 -11.42 -17.76
C LYS A 34 7.30 -12.86 -18.11
N ASP A 35 8.58 -13.13 -18.32
CA ASP A 35 9.09 -14.43 -18.71
C ASP A 35 9.07 -15.45 -17.55
N GLU A 36 8.91 -14.99 -16.30
CA GLU A 36 8.82 -15.83 -15.10
C GLU A 36 7.38 -16.35 -14.86
N ILE A 37 6.36 -15.66 -15.40
CA ILE A 37 4.93 -15.92 -15.16
C ILE A 37 4.49 -17.33 -15.60
N VAL A 38 5.25 -18.01 -16.46
CA VAL A 38 4.93 -19.37 -16.95
C VAL A 38 5.12 -20.44 -15.85
N ASN A 39 6.09 -20.26 -14.95
CA ASN A 39 6.41 -21.23 -13.89
C ASN A 39 6.20 -20.65 -12.48
N LEU A 40 5.56 -19.50 -12.38
CA LEU A 40 5.52 -18.74 -11.14
C LEU A 40 4.41 -19.24 -10.21
N VAL A 41 4.84 -19.82 -9.09
CA VAL A 41 3.95 -20.25 -8.00
C VAL A 41 3.87 -19.19 -6.89
N PHE A 42 4.87 -18.30 -6.81
CA PHE A 42 5.02 -17.32 -5.73
C PHE A 42 5.02 -15.89 -6.26
N VAL A 43 4.06 -15.08 -5.80
CA VAL A 43 4.01 -13.64 -6.05
C VAL A 43 4.12 -12.92 -4.71
N ASP A 44 5.12 -12.06 -4.56
CA ASP A 44 5.25 -11.21 -3.37
C ASP A 44 4.09 -10.19 -3.31
N PRO A 45 3.25 -10.20 -2.26
CA PRO A 45 2.11 -9.29 -2.16
C PRO A 45 2.52 -7.81 -1.98
N GLY A 46 3.79 -7.54 -1.68
CA GLY A 46 4.34 -6.25 -1.35
C GLY A 46 4.36 -6.00 0.17
N LEU A 47 4.67 -4.76 0.52
CA LEU A 47 4.85 -4.28 1.89
C LEU A 47 3.57 -3.72 2.50
N GLY A 48 2.48 -3.64 1.73
CA GLY A 48 1.17 -3.21 2.22
C GLY A 48 0.37 -2.38 1.23
N PHE A 49 -0.86 -2.06 1.62
CA PHE A 49 -1.79 -1.25 0.84
C PHE A 49 -2.50 -0.25 1.73
N LEU A 50 -2.57 1.00 1.27
CA LEU A 50 -3.43 2.03 1.85
C LEU A 50 -4.50 2.43 0.85
N HIS A 51 -5.71 2.67 1.34
CA HIS A 51 -6.86 3.06 0.55
C HIS A 51 -7.51 4.30 1.15
N LEU A 52 -7.41 5.41 0.40
CA LEU A 52 -8.11 6.65 0.66
C LEU A 52 -9.42 6.68 -0.12
N LYS A 53 -10.55 6.67 0.59
CA LYS A 53 -11.90 6.76 0.02
C LYS A 53 -12.48 8.14 0.25
N LEU A 54 -12.92 8.79 -0.82
CA LEU A 54 -13.69 10.03 -0.75
C LEU A 54 -15.19 9.72 -0.72
N LYS A 55 -15.90 10.37 0.20
CA LYS A 55 -17.33 10.19 0.45
C LYS A 55 -18.04 11.52 0.23
N GLY A 56 -18.64 11.66 -0.95
CA GLY A 56 -19.22 12.94 -1.37
C GLY A 56 -18.13 13.99 -1.50
N ASP A 57 -18.48 15.24 -1.22
CA ASP A 57 -17.57 16.35 -1.46
C ASP A 57 -16.74 16.74 -0.25
N ASP A 58 -17.11 16.32 0.97
CA ASP A 58 -16.51 16.84 2.21
C ASP A 58 -15.94 15.77 3.15
N ALA A 59 -16.22 14.48 2.93
CA ALA A 59 -15.76 13.41 3.81
C ALA A 59 -14.73 12.52 3.12
N ALA A 60 -13.79 12.00 3.90
CA ALA A 60 -12.80 11.01 3.47
C ALA A 60 -12.52 10.02 4.60
N LEU A 61 -12.12 8.82 4.25
CA LEU A 61 -11.70 7.77 5.17
C LEU A 61 -10.45 7.10 4.62
N LEU A 62 -9.49 6.83 5.48
CA LEU A 62 -8.30 6.07 5.11
C LEU A 62 -8.29 4.73 5.86
N SER A 63 -7.99 3.67 5.13
CA SER A 63 -7.85 2.33 5.72
C SER A 63 -6.82 1.52 4.98
N GLY A 64 -6.23 0.53 5.64
CA GLY A 64 -5.30 -0.35 4.96
C GLY A 64 -4.50 -1.20 5.92
N PHE A 65 -3.47 -1.84 5.38
CA PHE A 65 -2.50 -2.56 6.18
C PHE A 65 -1.09 -2.34 5.65
N LEU A 66 -0.12 -2.43 6.56
CA LEU A 66 1.31 -2.31 6.29
C LEU A 66 2.04 -3.47 6.97
N ASP A 67 3.10 -3.97 6.35
CA ASP A 67 3.91 -5.05 6.91
C ASP A 67 4.65 -4.56 8.17
N GLU A 68 4.37 -5.20 9.31
CA GLU A 68 4.95 -4.88 10.62
C GLU A 68 6.48 -5.04 10.64
N SER A 69 7.04 -5.92 9.81
CA SER A 69 8.49 -6.12 9.72
C SER A 69 9.23 -4.97 9.01
N VAL A 70 8.49 -4.13 8.28
CA VAL A 70 9.04 -2.99 7.54
C VAL A 70 8.58 -1.65 8.12
N PHE A 71 7.29 -1.50 8.39
CA PHE A 71 6.71 -0.31 9.01
C PHE A 71 6.73 -0.43 10.54
N ILE A 72 7.94 -0.34 11.09
CA ILE A 72 8.21 -0.69 12.50
C ILE A 72 7.69 0.37 13.48
N THR A 73 7.79 1.64 13.13
CA THR A 73 7.43 2.76 14.02
C THR A 73 6.11 3.42 13.63
N ASP A 74 5.47 4.06 14.61
CA ASP A 74 4.25 4.83 14.37
C ASP A 74 4.53 5.99 13.40
N ASP A 75 5.67 6.69 13.54
CA ASP A 75 6.09 7.77 12.64
C ASP A 75 6.18 7.32 11.17
N MET A 76 6.63 6.09 10.92
CA MET A 76 6.73 5.55 9.57
C MET A 76 5.36 5.23 8.97
N VAL A 77 4.42 4.76 9.80
CA VAL A 77 3.01 4.57 9.42
C VAL A 77 2.35 5.93 9.14
N GLU A 78 2.57 6.93 10.00
CA GLU A 78 2.08 8.29 9.81
C GLU A 78 2.66 8.92 8.53
N ALA A 79 3.94 8.68 8.22
CA ALA A 79 4.53 9.12 6.97
C ALA A 79 3.85 8.49 5.74
N ALA A 80 3.49 7.20 5.80
CA ALA A 80 2.76 6.53 4.72
C ALA A 80 1.32 7.07 4.57
N ILE A 81 0.65 7.39 5.68
CA ILE A 81 -0.66 8.06 5.69
C ILE A 81 -0.55 9.44 5.03
N ASN A 82 0.39 10.27 5.49
CA ASN A 82 0.64 11.60 4.93
C ASN A 82 1.00 11.55 3.44
N TYR A 83 1.74 10.51 3.03
CA TYR A 83 2.08 10.29 1.62
C TYR A 83 0.83 10.14 0.76
N ILE A 84 -0.08 9.22 1.08
CA ILE A 84 -1.29 8.98 0.28
C ILE A 84 -2.28 10.16 0.37
N GLU A 85 -2.41 10.81 1.53
CA GLU A 85 -3.23 12.02 1.67
C GLU A 85 -2.71 13.15 0.78
N GLY A 86 -1.38 13.30 0.68
CA GLY A 86 -0.74 14.28 -0.19
C GLY A 86 -0.99 14.07 -1.69
N LEU A 87 -1.39 12.86 -2.11
CA LEU A 87 -1.69 12.56 -3.51
C LEU A 87 -3.06 13.09 -3.96
N SER A 88 -4.00 13.34 -3.02
CA SER A 88 -5.34 13.81 -3.35
C SER A 88 -5.48 15.31 -3.10
N PRO A 89 -5.76 16.13 -4.13
CA PRO A 89 -6.07 17.55 -3.90
C PRO A 89 -7.34 17.73 -3.05
N HIS A 90 -8.22 16.72 -3.02
CA HIS A 90 -9.44 16.70 -2.22
C HIS A 90 -9.22 16.26 -0.77
N ALA A 91 -8.05 15.75 -0.41
CA ALA A 91 -7.69 15.42 0.97
C ALA A 91 -7.06 16.61 1.71
N LYS A 92 -6.54 17.59 0.97
CA LYS A 92 -5.80 18.72 1.54
C LYS A 92 -6.67 19.53 2.52
N ASN A 93 -6.15 19.79 3.71
CA ASN A 93 -6.79 20.55 4.80
C ASN A 93 -8.09 19.91 5.35
N ARG A 94 -8.28 18.60 5.18
CA ARG A 94 -9.42 17.88 5.74
C ARG A 94 -8.98 16.98 6.89
N TYR A 95 -9.85 16.83 7.87
CA TYR A 95 -9.69 15.77 8.85
C TYR A 95 -10.09 14.43 8.21
N ILE A 96 -9.14 13.50 8.15
CA ILE A 96 -9.35 12.17 7.54
C ILE A 96 -9.20 11.13 8.64
N PRO A 97 -10.32 10.60 9.19
CA PRO A 97 -10.24 9.46 10.08
C PRO A 97 -9.56 8.28 9.37
N ASN A 98 -8.60 7.68 10.06
CA ASN A 98 -7.80 6.58 9.52
C ASN A 98 -7.80 5.35 10.43
N HIS A 99 -7.69 4.17 9.81
CA HIS A 99 -7.45 2.90 10.49
C HIS A 99 -6.49 2.05 9.68
N VAL A 100 -5.21 2.08 10.06
CA VAL A 100 -4.13 1.32 9.41
C VAL A 100 -3.66 0.22 10.35
N ALA A 101 -3.77 -1.03 9.89
CA ALA A 101 -3.25 -2.18 10.63
C ALA A 101 -1.80 -2.44 10.26
N ARG A 102 -0.92 -2.59 11.25
CA ARG A 102 0.36 -3.27 11.02
C ARG A 102 0.12 -4.77 11.13
N ILE A 103 0.50 -5.52 10.10
CA ILE A 103 0.27 -6.96 10.03
C ILE A 103 1.57 -7.70 9.85
N LYS A 104 1.67 -8.86 10.49
CA LYS A 104 2.74 -9.83 10.24
C LYS A 104 2.20 -10.95 9.36
N GLN A 105 2.82 -11.17 8.22
CA GLN A 105 2.51 -12.34 7.41
C GLN A 105 2.95 -13.61 8.14
N THR A 106 2.02 -14.56 8.32
CA THR A 106 2.28 -15.82 9.03
C THR A 106 2.18 -17.05 8.14
N SER A 107 1.46 -16.96 7.03
CA SER A 107 1.30 -18.02 6.04
C SER A 107 0.93 -17.44 4.67
N TYR A 108 0.87 -18.31 3.66
CA TYR A 108 0.33 -18.01 2.34
C TYR A 108 -0.33 -19.27 1.77
N ILE A 109 -1.15 -19.10 0.75
CA ILE A 109 -1.71 -20.19 -0.06
C ILE A 109 -1.21 -19.98 -1.48
N GLU A 110 -0.77 -21.06 -2.12
CA GLU A 110 -0.31 -21.07 -3.49
C GLU A 110 -1.27 -21.87 -4.39
N TYR A 111 -1.37 -21.48 -5.66
CA TYR A 111 -2.08 -22.22 -6.68
C TYR A 111 -1.09 -22.58 -7.79
N ASN A 112 -0.83 -23.88 -7.98
CA ASN A 112 0.14 -24.39 -8.95
C ASN A 112 -0.52 -24.88 -10.26
N GLY A 113 -1.80 -24.59 -10.50
CA GLY A 113 -2.52 -25.05 -11.69
C GLY A 113 -3.12 -26.45 -11.60
N GLU A 114 -2.85 -27.21 -10.52
CA GLU A 114 -3.36 -28.57 -10.33
C GLU A 114 -4.33 -28.63 -9.14
N TYR A 115 -5.63 -28.50 -9.40
CA TYR A 115 -6.71 -28.80 -8.46
C TYR A 115 -7.83 -29.57 -9.16
#